data_AF-A0A0H2TDI7-F1
#
_entry.id   AF-A0A0H2TDI7-F1
#
_cell.length_a   1.000
_cell.length_b   1.000
_cell.length_c   1.000
_cell.angle_alpha   90.00
_cell.angle_beta   90.00
_cell.angle_gamma   90.00
#
_symmetry.space_group_name_H-M   'P 1'
#
loop_
_entity.id
_entity.type
_entity.pdbx_description
1 polymer ?
#
loop_
_entity_poly.entity_id
_entity_poly.type
_entity_poly.pdbx_seq_one_letter_code
_entity_poly.pdbx_strand_id
1 'polypeptide(L)'
;MGFLHAKGTTDPPEVRNWTIHWVALVASCAALAMGYDTAVIGGTMALDSFKRDFGLAAALPHVRDATQANIVSTFHVGCFFGALLTFPIAEAVGRRKAILMAALVFMVGGS
;
A
#
# COMPACT_ATOMS: atom_id res chain seq x y z
N MET A 1 26.51 21.75 -0.94
CA MET A 1 26.25 20.29 -1.09
C MET A 1 26.96 19.50 0.02
N GLY A 2 26.57 19.66 1.31
CA GLY A 2 27.43 19.18 2.41
C GLY A 2 26.74 18.83 3.73
N PHE A 3 25.49 18.35 3.73
CA PHE A 3 24.78 18.05 4.98
C PHE A 3 24.36 16.57 5.15
N LEU A 4 24.55 15.71 4.14
CA LEU A 4 24.13 14.29 4.19
C LEU A 4 25.30 13.31 3.97
N HIS A 5 26.51 13.64 4.43
CA HIS A 5 27.65 12.71 4.48
C HIS A 5 27.72 12.09 5.89
N ALA A 6 27.24 10.86 6.06
CA ALA A 6 27.67 10.05 7.20
C ALA A 6 29.12 9.64 6.95
N LYS A 7 30.04 10.03 7.84
CA LYS A 7 31.44 9.60 7.78
C LYS A 7 31.58 8.22 8.44
N GLY A 8 32.05 7.21 7.71
CA GLY A 8 32.41 5.91 8.28
C GLY A 8 32.08 4.67 7.45
N THR A 9 31.51 4.82 6.24
CA THR A 9 31.06 3.70 5.42
C THR A 9 31.87 3.63 4.11
N THR A 10 32.29 2.43 3.71
CA THR A 10 33.11 2.15 2.52
C THR A 10 32.26 2.05 1.26
N ASP A 11 31.36 3.00 1.04
CA ASP A 11 30.46 3.00 -0.11
C ASP A 11 31.03 3.94 -1.20
N PRO A 12 31.09 3.48 -2.47
CA PRO A 12 31.57 4.32 -3.55
C PRO A 12 30.71 5.60 -3.69
N PRO A 13 31.33 6.77 -3.95
CA PRO A 13 30.63 8.06 -3.96
C PRO A 13 29.55 8.16 -5.04
N GLU A 14 29.56 7.31 -6.07
CA GLU A 14 28.50 7.21 -7.08
C GLU A 14 27.17 6.68 -6.54
N VAL A 15 27.18 5.94 -5.43
CA VAL A 15 25.95 5.41 -4.82
C VAL A 15 25.13 6.55 -4.21
N ARG A 16 25.80 7.59 -3.70
CA ARG A 16 25.14 8.74 -3.04
C ARG A 16 24.68 9.80 -4.05
N ASN A 17 24.06 9.33 -5.13
CA ASN A 17 23.48 10.15 -6.16
C ASN A 17 22.11 10.70 -5.73
N TRP A 18 21.76 11.90 -6.21
CA TRP A 18 20.45 12.53 -5.92
C TRP A 18 19.25 11.64 -6.28
N THR A 19 19.45 10.70 -7.21
CA THR A 19 18.45 9.69 -7.61
C THR A 19 17.98 8.81 -6.46
N ILE A 20 18.81 8.54 -5.44
CA ILE A 20 18.36 7.74 -4.27
C ILE A 20 17.33 8.49 -3.44
N HIS A 21 17.46 9.82 -3.31
CA HIS A 21 16.43 10.63 -2.64
C HIS A 21 15.11 10.60 -3.41
N TRP A 22 15.16 10.62 -4.74
CA TRP A 22 13.97 10.44 -5.58
C TRP A 22 13.34 9.06 -5.43
N VAL A 23 14.14 7.98 -5.47
CA VAL A 23 13.63 6.62 -5.28
C VAL A 23 13.03 6.45 -3.89
N ALA A 24 13.67 7.00 -2.85
CA ALA A 24 13.13 6.98 -1.49
C ALA A 24 11.80 7.73 -1.40
N LEU A 25 11.68 8.90 -2.03
CA LEU A 25 10.45 9.68 -2.06
C LEU A 25 9.31 8.93 -2.78
N VAL A 26 9.59 8.33 -3.93
CA VAL A 26 8.61 7.51 -4.66
C VAL A 26 8.21 6.27 -3.85
N ALA A 27 9.16 5.62 -3.17
CA ALA A 27 8.86 4.50 -2.27
C ALA A 27 7.99 4.94 -1.08
N SER A 28 8.23 6.12 -0.51
CA SER A 28 7.37 6.70 0.53
C SER A 28 5.95 7.00 0.02
N CYS A 29 5.80 7.43 -1.23
CA CYS A 29 4.48 7.61 -1.84
C CYS A 29 3.68 6.29 -1.92
N ALA A 30 4.32 5.13 -2.11
CA ALA A 30 3.63 3.85 -2.08
C ALA A 30 3.07 3.53 -0.67
N ALA A 31 3.81 3.89 0.39
CA ALA A 31 3.31 3.75 1.76
C ALA A 31 2.13 4.71 2.03
N LEU A 32 2.16 5.92 1.49
CA LEU A 32 1.04 6.87 1.56
C LEU A 32 -0.20 6.34 0.83
N ALA A 33 -0.05 5.72 -0.34
CA ALA A 33 -1.16 5.13 -1.09
C ALA A 33 -1.85 4.02 -0.30
N MET A 34 -1.10 3.11 0.33
CA MET A 34 -1.66 2.09 1.22
C MET A 34 -2.42 2.72 2.42
N GLY A 35 -1.86 3.80 3.00
CA GLY A 35 -2.53 4.56 4.05
C GLY A 35 -3.83 5.23 3.58
N TYR A 36 -3.86 5.70 2.33
CA TYR A 36 -5.05 6.27 1.73
C TYR A 36 -6.17 5.23 1.57
N ASP A 37 -5.86 4.05 1.03
CA ASP A 37 -6.86 2.99 0.82
C ASP A 37 -7.51 2.55 2.14
N THR A 38 -6.69 2.34 3.18
CA THR A 38 -7.17 1.94 4.51
C THR A 38 -8.03 3.04 5.15
N ALA A 39 -7.67 4.31 4.99
CA ALA A 39 -8.45 5.44 5.48
C ALA A 39 -9.79 5.61 4.75
N VAL A 40 -9.81 5.45 3.42
CA VAL A 40 -11.03 5.53 2.60
C VAL A 40 -11.98 4.37 2.94
N ILE A 41 -11.46 3.16 3.06
CA ILE A 41 -12.24 1.99 3.48
C ILE A 41 -12.86 2.25 4.88
N GLY A 42 -12.06 2.70 5.85
CA GLY A 42 -12.59 3.04 7.18
C GLY A 42 -13.64 4.16 7.18
N GLY A 43 -13.41 5.22 6.41
CA GLY A 43 -14.33 6.36 6.32
C GLY A 43 -15.65 6.02 5.61
N THR A 44 -15.60 5.21 4.55
CA THR A 44 -16.80 4.75 3.84
C THR A 44 -17.68 3.86 4.70
N MET A 45 -17.09 2.99 5.52
CA MET A 45 -17.85 2.14 6.46
C MET A 45 -18.52 2.92 7.60
N ALA A 46 -18.00 4.10 7.95
CA ALA A 46 -18.62 4.97 8.95
C ALA A 46 -19.88 5.71 8.43
N LEU A 47 -20.01 5.86 7.11
CA LEU A 47 -21.04 6.68 6.47
C LEU A 47 -22.43 6.03 6.53
N ASP A 48 -23.45 6.81 6.87
CA ASP A 48 -24.82 6.30 6.99
C ASP A 48 -25.44 5.88 5.66
N SER A 49 -24.99 6.48 4.54
CA SER A 49 -25.34 6.04 3.19
C SER A 49 -24.89 4.60 2.91
N PHE A 50 -23.67 4.23 3.34
CA PHE A 50 -23.16 2.87 3.18
C PHE A 50 -23.97 1.88 4.03
N LYS A 51 -24.34 2.28 5.25
CA LYS A 51 -25.21 1.45 6.11
C LYS A 51 -26.60 1.28 5.52
N ARG A 52 -27.13 2.27 4.81
CA ARG A 52 -28.43 2.20 4.14
C ARG A 52 -28.38 1.27 2.93
N ASP A 53 -27.38 1.41 2.06
CA ASP A 53 -27.29 0.66 0.81
C ASP A 53 -26.93 -0.83 1.06
N PHE A 54 -26.15 -1.13 2.10
CA PHE A 54 -25.87 -2.50 2.53
C PHE A 54 -26.93 -3.09 3.49
N GLY A 55 -28.03 -2.37 3.76
CA GLY A 55 -29.11 -2.84 4.64
C GLY A 55 -28.72 -2.97 6.13
N LEU A 56 -27.57 -2.41 6.51
CA LEU A 56 -27.01 -2.41 7.86
C LEU A 56 -27.72 -1.43 8.82
N ALA A 57 -28.55 -0.52 8.29
CA ALA A 57 -29.33 0.44 9.09
C ALA A 57 -30.37 -0.22 10.00
N ALA A 58 -30.87 -1.42 9.64
CA ALA A 58 -31.80 -2.21 10.46
C ALA A 58 -31.12 -3.44 11.10
N ALA A 59 -29.83 -3.67 10.84
CA ALA A 59 -29.10 -4.83 11.31
C ALA A 59 -28.59 -4.64 12.76
N LEU A 60 -28.54 -5.72 13.54
CA LEU A 60 -27.96 -5.67 14.88
C LEU A 60 -26.48 -5.23 14.81
N PRO A 61 -25.97 -4.54 15.86
CA PRO A 61 -24.59 -4.04 15.89
C PRO A 61 -23.54 -5.13 15.61
N HIS A 62 -23.78 -6.37 16.06
CA HIS A 62 -22.87 -7.50 15.80
C HIS A 62 -22.74 -7.86 14.31
N VAL A 63 -23.82 -7.75 13.52
CA VAL A 63 -23.81 -8.06 12.08
C VAL A 63 -23.04 -6.99 11.31
N ARG A 64 -23.20 -5.73 11.71
CA ARG A 64 -22.49 -4.59 11.12
C ARG A 64 -20.99 -4.71 11.35
N ASP A 65 -20.59 -4.96 12.59
CA ASP A 65 -19.17 -5.05 12.95
C ASP A 65 -18.53 -6.28 12.29
N ALA A 66 -19.24 -7.41 12.18
CA ALA A 66 -18.78 -8.59 11.45
C ALA A 66 -18.61 -8.33 9.94
N THR A 67 -19.54 -7.59 9.31
CA THR A 67 -19.45 -7.26 7.88
C THR A 67 -18.26 -6.35 7.60
N GLN A 68 -18.07 -5.32 8.42
CA GLN A 68 -16.92 -4.42 8.34
C GLN A 68 -15.60 -5.19 8.56
N ALA A 69 -15.55 -6.08 9.55
CA ALA A 69 -14.38 -6.92 9.79
C ALA A 69 -14.06 -7.83 8.59
N ASN A 70 -15.06 -8.39 7.93
CA ASN A 70 -14.88 -9.21 6.73
C ASN A 70 -14.31 -8.43 5.53
N ILE A 71 -14.69 -7.16 5.38
CA ILE A 71 -14.14 -6.30 4.32
C ILE A 71 -12.65 -6.05 4.58
N VAL A 72 -12.30 -5.64 5.81
CA VAL A 72 -10.90 -5.35 6.19
C VAL A 72 -10.03 -6.61 6.16
N SER A 73 -10.56 -7.77 6.57
CA SER A 73 -9.82 -9.03 6.55
C SER A 73 -9.52 -9.47 5.11
N THR A 74 -10.48 -9.33 4.19
CA THR A 74 -10.27 -9.65 2.78
C THR A 74 -9.18 -8.77 2.15
N PHE A 75 -9.14 -7.48 2.49
CA PHE A 75 -8.06 -6.58 2.07
C PHE A 75 -6.69 -7.04 2.59
N HIS A 76 -6.58 -7.38 3.87
CA HIS A 76 -5.33 -7.87 4.46
C HIS A 76 -4.87 -9.20 3.86
N VAL A 77 -5.81 -10.11 3.57
CA VAL A 77 -5.51 -11.37 2.87
C VAL A 77 -4.91 -11.08 1.49
N GLY A 78 -5.45 -10.10 0.77
CA GLY A 78 -4.88 -9.62 -0.49
C GLY A 78 -3.45 -9.10 -0.33
N CYS A 79 -3.18 -8.25 0.68
CA CYS A 79 -1.83 -7.77 0.98
C CYS A 79 -0.86 -8.90 1.34
N PHE A 80 -1.31 -9.91 2.10
CA PHE A 80 -0.49 -11.07 2.46
C PHE A 80 -0.04 -11.85 1.23
N PHE A 81 -0.98 -12.22 0.35
CA PHE A 81 -0.65 -12.91 -0.89
C PHE A 81 0.16 -12.03 -1.84
N GLY A 82 -0.13 -10.72 -1.91
CA GLY A 82 0.65 -9.76 -2.68
C GLY A 82 2.11 -9.68 -2.23
N ALA A 83 2.36 -9.61 -0.92
CA ALA A 83 3.71 -9.61 -0.37
C ALA A 83 4.45 -10.93 -0.64
N LEU A 84 3.76 -12.06 -0.52
CA LEU A 84 4.31 -13.38 -0.79
C LEU A 84 4.73 -13.54 -2.27
N LEU A 85 3.87 -13.09 -3.20
CA LEU A 85 4.14 -13.14 -4.63
C LEU A 85 5.20 -12.13 -5.08
N THR A 86 5.37 -11.03 -4.34
CA THR A 86 6.38 -10.01 -4.67
C THR A 86 7.80 -10.58 -4.60
N PHE A 87 8.08 -11.53 -3.70
CA PHE A 87 9.42 -12.13 -3.54
C PHE A 87 9.91 -12.87 -4.80
N PRO A 88 9.22 -13.89 -5.34
CA PRO A 88 9.64 -14.58 -6.56
C PRO A 88 9.59 -13.67 -7.80
N ILE A 89 8.63 -12.73 -7.87
CA ILE A 89 8.51 -11.81 -9.00
C ILE A 89 9.69 -10.82 -9.04
N ALA A 90 10.14 -10.34 -7.88
CA ALA A 90 11.27 -9.43 -7.78
C ALA A 90 12.60 -10.09 -8.20
N GLU A 91 12.80 -11.36 -7.84
CA GLU A 91 13.97 -12.16 -8.24
C GLU A 91 13.94 -12.51 -9.73
N ALA A 92 12.78 -12.91 -10.29
CA ALA A 92 12.69 -13.37 -11.67
C ALA A 92 12.71 -12.24 -12.72
N VAL A 93 12.07 -11.09 -12.44
CA VAL A 93 11.84 -10.02 -13.43
C VAL A 93 12.71 -8.77 -13.16
N GLY A 94 13.37 -8.72 -12.01
CA GLY A 94 14.21 -7.61 -11.55
C GLY A 94 13.42 -6.50 -10.85
N ARG A 95 14.02 -5.90 -9.81
CA ARG A 95 13.39 -4.91 -8.90
C ARG A 95 12.62 -3.78 -9.61
N ARG A 96 13.18 -3.18 -10.66
CA ARG A 96 12.54 -2.04 -11.36
C ARG A 96 11.23 -2.43 -12.06
N LYS A 97 11.22 -3.59 -12.72
CA LYS A 97 10.05 -4.08 -13.45
C LYS A 97 8.99 -4.63 -12.50
N ALA A 98 9.40 -5.26 -11.40
CA ALA A 98 8.48 -5.70 -10.35
C ALA A 98 7.68 -4.52 -9.75
N ILE A 99 8.35 -3.40 -9.46
CA ILE A 99 7.67 -2.18 -8.95
C ILE A 99 6.71 -1.61 -10.00
N LEU A 100 7.09 -1.59 -11.29
CA LEU A 100 6.22 -1.13 -12.38
C LEU A 100 4.97 -2.01 -12.56
N MET A 101 5.12 -3.34 -12.47
CA MET A 101 3.98 -4.25 -12.53
C MET A 101 3.05 -4.09 -11.32
N ALA A 102 3.60 -3.94 -10.12
CA ALA A 102 2.81 -3.65 -8.93
C ALA A 102 2.02 -2.33 -9.07
N ALA A 103 2.64 -1.29 -9.64
CA ALA A 103 1.97 -0.02 -9.91
C ALA A 103 0.85 -0.14 -10.96
N LEU A 104 1.01 -0.99 -11.98
CA LEU A 104 -0.05 -1.26 -12.97
C LEU A 104 -1.24 -1.98 -12.32
N VAL A 105 -0.97 -3.01 -11.51
CA VAL A 105 -2.03 -3.71 -10.76
C VAL A 105 -2.76 -2.75 -9.82
N PHE A 106 -2.02 -1.85 -9.17
CA PHE A 106 -2.60 -0.80 -8.32
C PHE A 106 -3.51 0.15 -9.11
N MET A 107 -3.07 0.62 -10.29
CA MET A 107 -3.90 1.47 -11.15
C MET A 107 -5.18 0.78 -11.62
N VAL A 108 -5.10 -0.51 -11.98
CA VAL A 108 -6.29 -1.29 -12.40
C VAL A 108 -7.23 -1.53 -11.22
N GLY A 109 -6.72 -1.70 -10.01
CA GLY A 109 -7.55 -1.87 -8.81
C GLY A 109 -8.24 -0.58 -8.36
N GLY A 110 -7.64 0.58 -8.65
CA GLY A 110 -8.20 1.90 -8.32
C GLY A 110 -9.07 2.54 -9.40
N SER A 111 -9.10 1.97 -10.60
CA SER A 111 -9.99 2.36 -11.72
C SER A 111 -11.31 1.59 -11.68
#